data_AF-A0A3B9MF18-F1
#
_entry.id   AF-A0A3B9MF18-F1
#
_cell.length_a   1.000
_cell.length_b   1.000
_cell.length_c   1.000
_cell.angle_alpha   90.00
_cell.angle_beta   90.00
_cell.angle_gamma   90.00
#
_symmetry.space_group_name_H-M   'P 1'
#
loop_
_entity.id
_entity.type
_entity.pdbx_description
1 polymer ?
#
loop_
_entity_poly.entity_id
_entity_poly.type
_entity_poly.pdbx_seq_one_letter_code
_entity_poly.pdbx_strand_id
1 'polypeptide(L)'
;MTSRFLQTVDGFYLRPEKVRRRALAMTYSEPDGLVGRRTQAYQPGGIKELIEKKFRIRIGYWEDDVMAIEASNGVFFSAFARGRMAETVGVHYDDPPNWMMLLVYLTPRAPYNAGTSLWQHRETGLISSPTKQDAKRLGSGLKN
;
A
#
# COMPACT_ATOMS: atom_id res chain seq x y z
N MET A 1 21.83 9.16 5.50
CA MET A 1 20.91 8.03 5.80
C MET A 1 19.53 8.42 5.31
N THR A 2 18.86 7.55 4.55
CA THR A 2 17.45 7.76 4.21
C THR A 2 16.63 7.70 5.50
N SER A 3 15.87 8.76 5.79
CA SER A 3 14.97 8.77 6.93
C SER A 3 13.93 7.67 6.75
N ARG A 4 13.82 6.78 7.74
CA ARG A 4 12.76 5.77 7.79
C ARG A 4 11.65 6.32 8.64
N PHE A 5 10.43 6.34 8.11
CA PHE A 5 9.28 6.78 8.88
C PHE A 5 8.12 5.82 8.68
N LEU A 6 7.36 5.62 9.74
CA LEU A 6 6.06 4.98 9.74
C LEU A 6 5.14 5.90 10.55
N GLN A 7 4.04 6.33 9.95
CA GLN A 7 3.02 7.11 10.63
C GLN A 7 1.74 6.29 10.71
N THR A 8 1.21 6.14 11.92
CA THR A 8 -0.07 5.48 12.17
C THR A 8 -1.05 6.49 12.74
N VAL A 9 -2.32 6.33 12.38
CA VAL A 9 -3.41 7.15 12.91
C VAL A 9 -4.60 6.26 13.20
N ASP A 10 -5.21 6.45 14.36
CA ASP A 10 -6.50 5.85 14.68
C ASP A 10 -7.64 6.73 14.19
N GLY A 11 -8.82 6.10 13.99
CA GLY A 11 -10.02 6.81 13.58
C GLY A 11 -9.84 7.57 12.27
N PHE A 12 -9.27 6.92 11.25
CA PHE A 12 -9.06 7.51 9.94
C PHE A 12 -10.40 7.95 9.32
N TYR A 13 -11.33 7.01 9.12
CA TYR A 13 -12.69 7.33 8.67
C TYR A 13 -13.56 7.80 9.83
N LEU A 14 -14.40 8.81 9.59
CA LEU A 14 -15.44 9.25 10.54
C LEU A 14 -16.52 8.16 10.74
N ARG A 15 -16.84 7.41 9.67
CA ARG A 15 -17.85 6.34 9.67
C ARG A 15 -17.25 5.06 9.08
N PRO A 16 -16.30 4.39 9.78
CA PRO A 16 -15.57 3.24 9.24
C PRO A 16 -16.50 2.09 8.86
N GLU A 17 -17.57 1.87 9.63
CA GLU A 17 -18.57 0.84 9.35
C GLU A 17 -19.29 1.03 8.00
N LYS A 18 -19.51 2.27 7.56
CA LYS A 18 -20.14 2.55 6.25
C LYS A 18 -19.19 2.15 5.12
N VAL A 19 -17.92 2.49 5.25
CA VAL A 19 -16.88 2.14 4.26
C VAL A 19 -16.67 0.63 4.22
N ARG A 20 -16.61 -0.02 5.40
CA ARG A 20 -16.50 -1.47 5.51
C ARG A 20 -17.68 -2.20 4.86
N ARG A 21 -18.92 -1.77 5.12
CA ARG A 21 -20.11 -2.36 4.45
C ARG A 21 -20.04 -2.22 2.95
N ARG A 22 -19.56 -1.07 2.44
CA ARG A 22 -19.34 -0.87 1.01
C ARG A 22 -18.29 -1.85 0.48
N ALA A 23 -17.12 -1.93 1.12
CA ALA A 23 -16.04 -2.83 0.74
C ALA A 23 -16.47 -4.31 0.67
N LEU A 24 -17.29 -4.76 1.62
CA LEU A 24 -17.80 -6.14 1.66
C LEU A 24 -18.86 -6.43 0.60
N ALA A 25 -19.55 -5.41 0.09
CA ALA A 25 -20.58 -5.56 -0.94
C ALA A 25 -20.03 -5.43 -2.37
N MET A 26 -18.74 -5.11 -2.53
CA MET A 26 -18.09 -4.96 -3.83
C MET A 26 -17.56 -6.31 -4.36
N THR A 27 -17.42 -6.40 -5.67
CA THR A 27 -16.81 -7.55 -6.34
C THR A 27 -15.29 -7.48 -6.25
N TYR A 28 -14.67 -8.61 -5.88
CA TYR A 28 -13.20 -8.76 -5.85
C TYR A 28 -12.74 -9.63 -7.02
N SER A 29 -11.85 -9.09 -7.85
CA SER A 29 -11.21 -9.77 -8.98
C SER A 29 -9.69 -9.65 -8.89
N GLU A 30 -8.99 -10.44 -9.70
CA GLU A 30 -7.53 -10.32 -9.91
C GLU A 30 -7.35 -9.75 -11.31
N PRO A 31 -7.11 -8.43 -11.44
CA PRO A 31 -6.87 -7.84 -12.75
C PRO A 31 -5.55 -8.35 -13.33
N ASP A 32 -5.50 -8.53 -14.65
CA ASP A 32 -4.29 -8.94 -15.34
C ASP A 32 -3.14 -7.96 -15.07
N GLY A 33 -1.96 -8.50 -14.73
CA GLY A 33 -0.77 -7.71 -14.41
C GLY A 33 -0.73 -7.11 -13.00
N LEU A 34 -1.74 -7.34 -12.16
CA LEU A 34 -1.81 -6.80 -10.79
C LEU A 34 -1.87 -7.93 -9.74
N VAL A 35 -1.11 -7.79 -8.64
CA VAL A 35 -1.00 -8.83 -7.60
C VAL A 35 -2.14 -8.76 -6.58
N GLY A 36 -2.92 -9.81 -6.45
CA GLY A 36 -3.90 -9.94 -5.37
C GLY A 36 -5.28 -9.38 -5.72
N ARG A 37 -6.26 -9.98 -5.05
CA ARG A 37 -7.69 -9.73 -5.25
C ARG A 37 -8.10 -8.38 -4.70
N ARG A 38 -8.71 -7.57 -5.56
CA ARG A 38 -9.13 -6.21 -5.22
C ARG A 38 -10.44 -5.83 -5.85
N THR A 39 -11.03 -4.77 -5.33
CA THR A 39 -12.21 -4.12 -5.91
C THR A 39 -11.82 -3.07 -6.93
N GLN A 40 -12.78 -2.56 -7.69
CA GLN A 40 -12.66 -1.23 -8.30
C GLN A 40 -12.46 -0.16 -7.23
N ALA A 41 -11.97 1.02 -7.62
CA ALA A 41 -11.73 2.11 -6.69
C ALA A 41 -13.02 2.66 -6.07
N TYR A 42 -12.94 3.01 -4.77
CA TYR A 42 -13.97 3.73 -4.05
C TYR A 42 -13.36 4.87 -3.25
N GLN A 43 -13.61 6.10 -3.69
CA GLN A 43 -13.07 7.31 -3.08
C GLN A 43 -14.23 8.17 -2.57
N PRO A 44 -14.56 8.12 -1.27
CA PRO A 44 -15.53 9.05 -0.68
C PRO A 44 -15.10 10.50 -0.89
N GLY A 45 -16.05 11.40 -1.16
CA GLY A 45 -15.74 12.83 -1.24
C GLY A 45 -15.03 13.34 0.01
N GLY A 46 -14.00 14.17 -0.18
CA GLY A 46 -13.19 14.72 0.92
C GLY A 46 -12.06 13.82 1.42
N ILE A 47 -11.85 12.64 0.83
CA ILE A 47 -10.88 11.65 1.33
C ILE A 47 -9.43 12.14 1.14
N LYS A 48 -9.13 12.87 0.07
CA LYS A 48 -7.81 13.45 -0.21
C LYS A 48 -7.44 14.44 0.89
N GLU A 49 -8.33 15.39 1.16
CA GLU A 49 -8.15 16.43 2.15
C GLU A 49 -8.02 15.83 3.55
N LEU A 50 -8.76 14.75 3.82
CA LEU A 50 -8.65 14.01 5.07
C LEU A 50 -7.26 13.39 5.24
N ILE A 51 -6.70 12.77 4.19
CA ILE A 51 -5.33 12.20 4.21
C ILE A 51 -4.31 13.32 4.43
N GLU A 52 -4.34 14.37 3.60
CA GLU A 52 -3.42 15.51 3.69
C GLU A 52 -3.45 16.14 5.09
N LYS A 53 -4.64 16.31 5.68
CA LYS A 53 -4.82 16.85 7.04
C LYS A 53 -4.31 15.91 8.13
N LYS A 54 -4.65 14.62 8.09
CA LYS A 54 -4.28 13.63 9.12
C LYS A 54 -2.77 13.38 9.16
N PHE A 55 -2.14 13.30 7.98
CA PHE A 55 -0.71 12.97 7.85
C PHE A 55 0.17 14.21 7.68
N ARG A 56 -0.40 15.40 7.51
CA ARG A 56 0.32 16.67 7.29
C ARG A 56 1.23 16.62 6.05
N ILE A 57 0.68 16.05 4.97
CA ILE A 57 1.34 15.92 3.68
C ILE A 57 0.57 16.68 2.60
N ARG A 58 1.18 16.86 1.43
CA ARG A 58 0.50 17.33 0.22
C ARG A 58 0.56 16.25 -0.84
N ILE A 59 -0.59 15.86 -1.36
CA ILE A 59 -0.74 14.89 -2.43
C ILE A 59 -0.86 15.66 -3.73
N GLY A 60 0.22 15.63 -4.52
CA GLY A 60 0.29 16.32 -5.82
C GLY A 60 -0.40 15.58 -6.97
N TYR A 61 -0.78 14.32 -6.75
CA TYR A 61 -1.33 13.42 -7.77
C TYR A 61 -2.54 12.67 -7.19
N TRP A 62 -3.75 12.93 -7.71
CA TRP A 62 -4.98 12.35 -7.15
C TRP A 62 -6.09 12.09 -8.16
N GLU A 63 -6.38 13.01 -9.08
CA GLU A 63 -7.68 13.04 -9.79
C GLU A 63 -7.63 12.63 -11.28
N ASP A 64 -6.47 12.71 -11.93
CA ASP A 64 -6.41 12.65 -13.42
C ASP A 64 -5.85 11.35 -14.00
N ASP A 65 -5.55 10.36 -13.15
CA ASP A 65 -5.00 9.08 -13.62
C ASP A 65 -5.87 7.91 -13.18
N VAL A 66 -6.83 7.58 -14.04
CA VAL A 66 -7.74 6.45 -13.87
C VAL A 66 -6.97 5.14 -13.69
N MET A 67 -5.82 4.98 -14.34
CA MET A 67 -5.01 3.76 -14.23
C MET A 67 -4.41 3.64 -12.83
N ALA A 68 -3.88 4.72 -12.25
CA ALA A 68 -3.39 4.68 -10.88
C ALA A 68 -4.50 4.55 -9.83
N ILE A 69 -5.67 5.13 -10.11
CA ILE A 69 -6.86 4.99 -9.28
C ILE A 69 -7.30 3.53 -9.20
N GLU A 70 -7.53 2.90 -10.35
CA GLU A 70 -7.97 1.51 -10.41
C GLU A 70 -6.86 0.52 -10.06
N ALA A 71 -5.59 0.90 -10.21
CA ALA A 71 -4.49 0.08 -9.74
C ALA A 71 -4.47 0.01 -8.21
N SER A 72 -4.48 1.15 -7.50
CA SER A 72 -4.15 1.17 -6.08
C SER A 72 -4.80 2.28 -5.24
N ASN A 73 -5.32 3.37 -5.83
CA ASN A 73 -5.85 4.49 -5.04
C ASN A 73 -7.36 4.36 -4.78
N GLY A 74 -7.71 3.79 -3.61
CA GLY A 74 -9.09 3.63 -3.16
C GLY A 74 -9.67 2.24 -3.40
N VAL A 75 -8.86 1.28 -3.83
CA VAL A 75 -9.25 -0.13 -3.95
C VAL A 75 -9.23 -0.82 -2.58
N PHE A 76 -10.08 -1.83 -2.39
CA PHE A 76 -10.03 -2.72 -1.23
C PHE A 76 -9.38 -4.04 -1.61
N PHE A 77 -8.41 -4.50 -0.81
CA PHE A 77 -7.76 -5.81 -0.98
C PHE A 77 -8.39 -6.87 -0.09
N SER A 78 -8.51 -8.10 -0.60
CA SER A 78 -8.82 -9.27 0.22
C SER A 78 -7.55 -10.06 0.53
N ALA A 79 -7.24 -10.21 1.82
CA ALA A 79 -6.05 -10.92 2.31
C ALA A 79 -6.48 -12.11 3.18
N PHE A 80 -6.70 -13.27 2.57
CA PHE A 80 -7.06 -14.49 3.30
C PHE A 80 -5.81 -15.21 3.79
N ALA A 81 -5.82 -15.68 5.04
CA ALA A 81 -4.68 -16.39 5.62
C ALA A 81 -4.58 -17.87 5.19
N ARG A 82 -5.68 -18.45 4.69
CA ARG A 82 -5.82 -19.90 4.41
C ARG A 82 -6.82 -20.16 3.28
N GLY A 83 -6.78 -21.38 2.76
CA GLY A 83 -7.70 -21.86 1.72
C GLY A 83 -7.22 -21.56 0.31
N ARG A 84 -8.05 -21.87 -0.69
CA ARG A 84 -7.71 -21.69 -2.11
C ARG A 84 -7.49 -20.24 -2.53
N MET A 85 -7.93 -19.29 -1.70
CA MET A 85 -7.78 -17.85 -1.92
C MET A 85 -6.74 -17.24 -0.96
N ALA A 86 -5.92 -18.07 -0.30
CA ALA A 86 -4.88 -17.57 0.58
C ALA A 86 -3.91 -16.66 -0.20
N GLU A 87 -3.55 -15.53 0.42
CA GLU A 87 -2.62 -14.59 -0.20
C GLU A 87 -1.20 -15.16 -0.19
N THR A 88 -0.49 -14.99 -1.31
CA THR A 88 0.96 -15.20 -1.37
C THR A 88 1.65 -13.87 -1.13
N VAL A 89 2.47 -13.78 -0.07
CA VAL A 89 3.15 -12.52 0.28
C VAL A 89 4.19 -12.19 -0.79
N GLY A 90 3.97 -11.11 -1.53
CA GLY A 90 4.94 -10.51 -2.43
C GLY A 90 5.74 -9.42 -1.74
N VAL A 91 7.04 -9.64 -1.53
CA VAL A 91 7.94 -8.59 -1.04
C VAL A 91 8.38 -7.72 -2.22
N HIS A 92 8.01 -6.45 -2.20
CA HIS A 92 8.34 -5.48 -3.24
C HIS A 92 8.69 -4.11 -2.65
N TYR A 93 9.14 -3.21 -3.52
CA TYR A 93 9.22 -1.77 -3.25
C TYR A 93 8.25 -1.04 -4.17
N ASP A 94 7.72 0.10 -3.72
CA ASP A 94 6.85 0.92 -4.54
C ASP A 94 7.66 1.69 -5.59
N ASP A 95 7.19 1.66 -6.84
CA ASP A 95 7.71 2.42 -7.97
C ASP A 95 6.55 3.18 -8.64
N PRO A 96 6.75 4.45 -9.06
CA PRO A 96 8.00 5.21 -9.04
C PRO A 96 8.37 5.74 -7.65
N PRO A 97 9.66 6.11 -7.43
CA PRO A 97 10.10 6.70 -6.17
C PRO A 97 9.30 7.97 -5.82
N ASN A 98 9.05 8.18 -4.51
CA ASN A 98 8.21 9.23 -3.90
C ASN A 98 6.71 8.93 -3.82
N TRP A 99 6.27 7.71 -4.16
CA TRP A 99 4.93 7.26 -3.83
C TRP A 99 4.85 6.88 -2.34
N MET A 100 3.69 7.11 -1.75
CA MET A 100 3.41 6.76 -0.36
C MET A 100 2.35 5.67 -0.33
N MET A 101 2.69 4.51 0.23
CA MET A 101 1.71 3.51 0.60
C MET A 101 0.88 4.00 1.79
N LEU A 102 -0.44 4.09 1.60
CA LEU A 102 -1.39 4.29 2.69
C LEU A 102 -2.33 3.09 2.74
N LEU A 103 -2.36 2.43 3.89
CA LEU A 103 -3.27 1.30 4.15
C LEU A 103 -4.23 1.66 5.26
N VAL A 104 -5.51 1.38 5.04
CA VAL A 104 -6.56 1.51 6.05
C VAL A 104 -7.13 0.14 6.35
N TYR A 105 -6.89 -0.34 7.57
CA TYR A 105 -7.42 -1.63 8.01
C TYR A 105 -8.89 -1.49 8.42
N LEU A 106 -9.78 -2.18 7.71
CA LEU A 106 -11.22 -2.24 7.97
C LEU A 106 -11.66 -3.61 8.50
N THR A 107 -10.73 -4.38 9.04
CA THR A 107 -10.95 -5.73 9.56
C THR A 107 -10.96 -5.68 11.09
N PRO A 108 -12.15 -5.56 11.73
CA PRO A 108 -12.23 -5.51 13.17
C PRO A 108 -11.74 -6.84 13.76
N ARG A 109 -11.00 -6.76 14.88
CA ARG A 109 -10.44 -7.92 15.59
C ARG A 109 -9.48 -8.76 14.75
N ALA A 110 -8.79 -8.13 13.79
CA ALA A 110 -7.68 -8.79 13.10
C ALA A 110 -6.61 -9.23 14.13
N PRO A 111 -5.99 -10.41 13.96
CA PRO A 111 -4.89 -10.84 14.82
C PRO A 111 -3.73 -9.83 14.82
N TYR A 112 -3.07 -9.65 15.97
CA TYR A 112 -1.93 -8.72 16.08
C TYR A 112 -0.74 -9.09 15.21
N ASN A 113 -0.63 -10.36 14.82
CA ASN A 113 0.41 -10.87 13.93
C ASN A 113 -0.04 -10.94 12.46
N ALA A 114 -1.13 -10.28 12.09
CA ALA A 114 -1.61 -10.15 10.72
C ALA A 114 -1.41 -8.71 10.19
N GLY A 115 -1.61 -8.53 8.88
CA GLY A 115 -1.49 -7.23 8.21
C GLY A 115 -0.14 -7.06 7.50
N THR A 116 0.26 -5.80 7.32
CA THR A 116 1.45 -5.46 6.54
C THR A 116 2.74 -5.61 7.33
N SER A 117 3.71 -6.29 6.72
CA SER A 117 5.08 -6.39 7.22
C SER A 117 6.01 -5.52 6.38
N LEU A 118 6.92 -4.80 7.04
CA LEU A 118 7.97 -4.01 6.40
C LEU A 118 9.28 -4.79 6.42
N TRP A 119 9.98 -4.85 5.29
CA TRP A 119 11.16 -5.70 5.13
C TRP A 119 12.44 -4.88 4.91
N GLN A 120 13.55 -5.40 5.42
CA GLN A 120 14.89 -4.87 5.17
C GLN A 120 15.80 -6.03 4.76
N HIS A 121 16.54 -5.85 3.66
CA HIS A 121 17.56 -6.83 3.28
C HIS A 121 18.67 -6.87 4.34
N ARG A 122 18.93 -8.06 4.89
CA ARG A 122 19.80 -8.24 6.07
C ARG A 122 21.24 -7.78 5.82
N GLU A 123 21.82 -8.16 4.69
CA GLU A 123 23.25 -7.91 4.42
C GLU A 123 23.52 -6.49 3.94
N THR A 124 22.69 -5.99 3.02
CA THR A 124 22.92 -4.70 2.34
C THR A 124 22.27 -3.53 3.06
N GLY A 125 21.31 -3.82 3.94
CA GLY A 125 20.48 -2.85 4.65
C GLY A 125 19.46 -2.11 3.79
N LEU A 126 19.29 -2.52 2.52
CA LEU A 126 18.36 -1.89 1.58
C LEU A 126 16.91 -2.14 1.98
N ILE A 127 16.09 -1.11 1.80
CA ILE A 127 14.63 -1.12 2.07
C ILE A 127 13.82 -0.60 0.86
N SER A 128 14.50 -0.29 -0.24
CA SER A 128 13.96 0.28 -1.46
C SER A 128 14.75 -0.26 -2.65
N SER A 129 14.35 0.13 -3.87
CA SER A 129 15.11 -0.20 -5.09
C SER A 129 16.60 0.16 -4.94
N PRO A 130 17.53 -0.73 -5.29
CA PRO A 130 18.96 -0.43 -5.29
C PRO A 130 19.30 0.72 -6.23
N THR A 131 20.12 1.66 -5.77
CA THR A 131 20.60 2.78 -6.59
C THR A 131 22.03 2.56 -7.10
N LYS A 132 22.50 3.41 -8.03
CA LYS A 132 23.93 3.46 -8.41
C LYS A 132 24.85 3.75 -7.22
N GLN A 133 24.37 4.53 -6.24
CA GLN A 133 25.12 4.80 -5.02
C GLN A 133 25.22 3.55 -4.14
N ASP A 134 24.16 2.75 -4.08
CA ASP A 134 24.19 1.46 -3.39
C ASP A 134 25.17 0.49 -4.05
N ALA A 135 25.17 0.41 -5.38
CA ALA A 135 26.12 -0.41 -6.12
C ALA A 135 27.57 -0.04 -5.78
N LYS A 136 27.89 1.27 -5.78
CA LYS A 136 29.21 1.79 -5.37
C LYS A 136 29.53 1.48 -3.91
N ARG A 137 28.57 1.68 -3.00
CA ARG A 137 28.73 1.41 -1.55
C ARG A 137 28.96 -0.07 -1.26
N LEU A 138 28.30 -0.95 -2.00
CA LEU A 138 28.33 -2.40 -1.81
C LEU A 138 29.45 -3.08 -2.63
N GLY A 139 30.27 -2.32 -3.35
CA GLY A 139 31.31 -2.87 -4.23
C GLY A 139 30.75 -3.79 -5.33
N SER A 140 29.45 -3.68 -5.62
CA SER A 140 28.75 -4.52 -6.57
C SER A 140 28.77 -3.83 -7.93
N GLY A 141 29.61 -4.31 -8.86
CA GLY A 141 29.56 -3.82 -10.24
C GLY A 141 28.19 -4.10 -10.84
N LEU A 142 27.58 -3.10 -11.50
CA LEU A 142 26.44 -3.34 -12.38
C LEU A 142 26.94 -4.27 -13.48
N LYS A 143 26.46 -5.52 -13.52
CA LYS A 143 26.62 -6.33 -14.73
C LYS A 143 25.72 -5.68 -15.77
N ASN A 144 26.34 -5.05 -16.76
CA ASN A 144 25.68 -4.55 -17.95
C ASN A 144 24.97 -5.70 -18.67
#